data_AF-A0A355L7F3-F1
#
_entry.id   AF-A0A355L7F3-F1
#
_cell.length_a   1.000
_cell.length_b   1.000
_cell.length_c   1.000
_cell.angle_alpha   90.00
_cell.angle_beta   90.00
_cell.angle_gamma   90.00
#
_symmetry.space_group_name_H-M   'P 1'
#
loop_
_entity.id
_entity.type
_entity.pdbx_description
1 polymer ?
#
loop_
_entity_poly.entity_id
_entity_poly.type
_entity_poly.pdbx_seq_one_letter_code
_entity_poly.pdbx_strand_id
1 'polypeptide(L)'
;MSKYNYFDDEIEEENEKRTNKKRTKVKIDLSPVINKLKKIEATAVEEAEEDVEVIDKFPLLRHEVIKGLWIFGIIILIIIIAVSFSVSLGNKNKKAERFDKDAGNVCINYIKKYGAVKWEALDEAKYGENKAKLTGLCYARQMDFNGDKSDELMICYNDNNVYYLEVWGYHGGKFVQLYKEEANSSEKVSEGYWTAFYRKGDRYLICKSDKSKPSEVTLYSLHHGKFKKSGNATYDIGSNTYSIGGKDVKDKFETIELSCLRKSKAEVTVDLVSSNIDAFGNISSQAITNTLSEKERKANAYYEVVKKRIDKYGDPSIKTDNGKKYIDGLAYVRQIDFDGDGNEELCMVYRTYKSLSKYDEFSGDYIYYDKPQYSLDIYKWDGSSAKRILNKECVSVYFDDDTVFYLLLKKGKKTTNLCTNNYDMENKYSFTANSREYKLKKGAFTPVYSAKEVNDYGYKSFYINDERVYSREWEQNGYNIPLFLNDEDSVNSSKYDLFYFSGKNSSEFEQTLNDTVDEIQKLNKEYVPDNND
;
A
#
# COMPACT_ATOMS: atom_id res chain seq x y z
N MET A 1 -27.80 26.28 6.85
CA MET A 1 -26.81 25.83 7.86
C MET A 1 -26.30 24.47 7.40
N SER A 2 -25.00 24.19 7.23
CA SER A 2 -23.77 24.98 7.45
C SER A 2 -22.96 25.06 6.14
N LYS A 3 -22.12 26.09 6.01
CA LYS A 3 -21.09 26.24 4.96
C LYS A 3 -19.75 26.03 5.66
N TYR A 4 -18.89 25.17 5.12
CA TYR A 4 -17.45 25.21 5.39
C TYR A 4 -16.77 25.43 4.03
N ASN A 5 -16.41 26.68 3.76
CA ASN A 5 -15.34 27.03 2.82
C ASN A 5 -14.32 27.79 3.66
N TYR A 6 -13.19 27.16 3.94
CA TYR A 6 -11.97 27.85 4.36
C TYR A 6 -11.43 28.60 3.13
N PHE A 7 -10.77 29.74 3.34
CA PHE A 7 -10.18 30.64 2.32
C PHE A 7 -11.15 31.67 1.73
N ASP A 8 -11.54 32.65 2.55
CA ASP A 8 -11.33 34.09 2.31
C ASP A 8 -12.17 34.87 3.33
N ASP A 9 -11.54 35.37 4.40
CA ASP A 9 -12.17 36.26 5.37
C ASP A 9 -12.07 37.72 4.87
N GLU A 10 -13.20 38.33 4.54
CA GLU A 10 -13.50 39.72 4.91
C GLU A 10 -14.95 39.78 5.43
N ILE A 11 -15.11 40.36 6.61
CA ILE A 11 -16.34 40.45 7.41
C ILE A 11 -17.16 41.64 6.91
N GLU A 12 -18.45 41.43 6.59
CA GLU A 12 -19.47 42.49 6.68
C GLU A 12 -20.88 41.92 6.92
N GLU A 13 -21.66 42.64 7.72
CA GLU A 13 -22.87 42.25 8.44
C GLU A 13 -24.18 42.19 7.61
N GLU A 14 -25.12 41.37 8.13
CA GLU A 14 -26.60 41.42 8.05
C GLU A 14 -27.36 41.64 6.72
N ASN A 15 -28.30 40.73 6.40
CA ASN A 15 -29.73 40.92 6.70
C ASN A 15 -30.65 39.80 6.16
N GLU A 16 -31.64 39.41 6.99
CA GLU A 16 -32.69 38.42 6.71
C GLU A 16 -33.69 38.87 5.62
N LYS A 17 -34.07 37.97 4.68
CA LYS A 17 -35.43 37.96 4.09
C LYS A 17 -35.96 36.56 3.79
N ARG A 18 -37.08 36.24 4.43
CA ARG A 18 -37.97 35.08 4.21
C ARG A 18 -38.59 35.10 2.81
N THR A 19 -38.71 33.95 2.14
CA THR A 19 -39.81 33.70 1.19
C THR A 19 -40.29 32.24 1.19
N ASN A 20 -41.62 32.09 1.30
CA ASN A 20 -42.41 30.86 1.25
C ASN A 20 -42.36 30.18 -0.12
N LYS A 21 -42.28 28.84 -0.18
CA LYS A 21 -42.61 28.07 -1.39
C LYS A 21 -43.47 26.83 -1.09
N LYS A 22 -44.61 26.78 -1.79
CA LYS A 22 -45.68 25.76 -1.75
C LYS A 22 -45.15 24.34 -1.96
N ARG A 23 -45.59 23.40 -1.11
CA ARG A 23 -45.37 21.95 -1.26
C ARG A 23 -46.43 21.33 -2.17
N THR A 24 -46.00 20.63 -3.21
CA THR A 24 -46.84 19.77 -4.07
C THR A 24 -46.95 18.39 -3.41
N LYS A 25 -48.18 17.89 -3.22
CA LYS A 25 -48.49 16.58 -2.61
C LYS A 25 -48.12 15.43 -3.55
N VAL A 26 -47.36 14.46 -3.06
CA VAL A 26 -47.21 13.12 -3.67
C VAL A 26 -48.24 12.18 -3.03
N LYS A 27 -49.10 11.55 -3.82
CA LYS A 27 -50.08 10.54 -3.37
C LYS A 27 -49.36 9.21 -3.18
N ILE A 28 -49.48 8.61 -2.00
CA ILE A 28 -49.04 7.25 -1.70
C ILE A 28 -50.28 6.33 -1.81
N ASP A 29 -50.18 5.26 -2.60
CA ASP A 29 -51.25 4.26 -2.74
C ASP A 29 -51.22 3.29 -1.55
N LEU A 30 -52.31 3.28 -0.78
CA LEU A 30 -52.49 2.51 0.45
C LEU A 30 -53.38 1.26 0.24
N SER A 31 -53.78 0.96 -0.99
CA SER A 31 -54.65 -0.17 -1.34
C SER A 31 -54.21 -1.54 -0.76
N PRO A 32 -52.90 -1.88 -0.68
CA PRO A 32 -52.45 -3.16 -0.11
C PRO A 32 -52.69 -3.28 1.40
N VAL A 33 -52.64 -2.15 2.11
CA VAL A 33 -52.86 -2.07 3.56
C VAL A 33 -54.35 -2.17 3.87
N ILE A 34 -55.18 -1.53 3.04
CA ILE A 34 -56.65 -1.57 3.15
C ILE A 34 -57.18 -3.00 2.95
N ASN A 35 -56.62 -3.77 2.01
CA ASN A 35 -57.04 -5.16 1.78
C ASN A 35 -56.63 -6.12 2.91
N LYS A 36 -55.54 -5.85 3.64
CA LYS A 36 -55.18 -6.60 4.85
C LYS A 36 -56.11 -6.27 6.02
N LEU A 37 -56.50 -5.00 6.17
CA LEU A 37 -57.44 -4.56 7.20
C LEU A 37 -58.83 -5.18 7.02
N LYS A 38 -59.35 -5.24 5.79
CA LYS A 38 -60.65 -5.90 5.48
C LYS A 38 -60.69 -7.39 5.86
N LYS A 39 -59.55 -8.08 5.79
CA LYS A 39 -59.46 -9.50 6.21
C LYS A 39 -59.53 -9.68 7.72
N ILE A 40 -59.03 -8.71 8.49
CA ILE A 40 -59.06 -8.71 9.95
C ILE A 40 -60.46 -8.29 10.44
N GLU A 41 -61.09 -7.34 9.73
CA GLU A 41 -62.47 -6.90 9.98
C GLU A 41 -63.48 -8.05 9.81
N ALA A 42 -63.31 -8.90 8.79
CA ALA A 42 -64.18 -10.06 8.58
C ALA A 42 -64.10 -11.11 9.70
N THR A 43 -62.93 -11.28 10.34
CA THR A 43 -62.76 -12.22 11.47
C THR A 43 -63.27 -11.64 12.79
N ALA A 44 -63.23 -10.31 12.96
CA ALA A 44 -63.73 -9.64 14.15
C ALA A 44 -65.26 -9.46 14.18
N VAL A 45 -65.94 -9.59 13.03
CA VAL A 45 -67.40 -9.43 12.92
C VAL A 45 -68.16 -10.71 13.33
N GLU A 46 -67.57 -11.91 13.19
CA GLU A 46 -68.22 -13.17 13.65
C GLU A 46 -68.25 -13.30 15.19
N GLU A 47 -67.31 -12.69 15.93
CA GLU A 47 -67.28 -12.72 17.41
C GLU A 47 -68.08 -11.57 18.06
N ALA A 48 -68.63 -10.63 17.27
CA ALA A 48 -69.31 -9.45 17.78
C ALA A 48 -70.86 -9.50 17.63
N GLU A 49 -71.43 -10.57 17.10
CA GLU A 49 -72.90 -10.69 16.94
C GLU A 49 -73.66 -11.02 18.24
N GLU A 50 -73.00 -11.48 19.32
CA GLU A 50 -73.68 -11.77 20.59
C GLU A 50 -73.83 -10.57 21.56
N ASP A 51 -73.14 -9.44 21.33
CA ASP A 51 -73.13 -8.31 22.27
C ASP A 51 -73.86 -7.02 21.79
N VAL A 52 -74.51 -7.04 20.62
CA VAL A 52 -75.12 -5.84 20.02
C VAL A 52 -76.54 -5.51 20.55
N GLU A 53 -77.21 -6.41 21.28
CA GLU A 53 -78.57 -6.15 21.77
C GLU A 53 -78.66 -5.14 22.94
N VAL A 54 -77.55 -4.73 23.54
CA VAL A 54 -77.54 -3.85 24.73
C VAL A 54 -77.31 -2.36 24.40
N ILE A 55 -76.89 -2.01 23.17
CA ILE A 55 -76.46 -0.62 22.82
C ILE A 55 -77.61 0.25 22.23
N ASP A 56 -78.82 -0.31 22.06
CA ASP A 56 -79.97 0.43 21.49
C ASP A 56 -80.84 1.19 22.51
N LYS A 57 -80.54 1.11 23.81
CA LYS A 57 -81.36 1.75 24.87
C LYS A 57 -80.79 3.02 25.52
N PHE A 58 -79.60 3.49 25.15
CA PHE A 58 -78.98 4.67 25.80
C PHE A 58 -78.29 5.64 24.81
N PRO A 59 -78.95 6.73 24.38
CA PRO A 59 -78.40 7.69 23.41
C PRO A 59 -77.16 8.46 23.92
N LEU A 60 -76.99 8.60 25.24
CA LEU A 60 -75.81 9.23 25.85
C LEU A 60 -74.55 8.34 25.81
N LEU A 61 -74.72 7.01 25.87
CA LEU A 61 -73.62 6.04 25.77
C LEU A 61 -73.07 5.97 24.33
N ARG A 62 -73.92 6.06 23.31
CA ARG A 62 -73.47 6.10 21.90
C ARG A 62 -72.51 7.25 21.61
N HIS A 63 -72.78 8.45 22.12
CA HIS A 63 -71.94 9.62 21.87
C HIS A 63 -70.58 9.54 22.60
N GLU A 64 -70.56 9.05 23.84
CA GLU A 64 -69.32 8.80 24.60
C GLU A 64 -68.50 7.65 23.99
N VAL A 65 -69.14 6.57 23.53
CA VAL A 65 -68.49 5.45 22.83
C VAL A 65 -67.92 5.90 21.48
N ILE A 66 -68.63 6.72 20.71
CA ILE A 66 -68.15 7.26 19.42
C ILE A 66 -66.97 8.22 19.63
N LYS A 67 -67.00 9.08 20.66
CA LYS A 67 -65.84 9.92 21.03
C LYS A 67 -64.64 9.08 21.47
N GLY A 68 -64.88 8.04 22.27
CA GLY A 68 -63.86 7.07 22.69
C GLY A 68 -63.21 6.38 21.49
N LEU A 69 -64.01 5.90 20.53
CA LEU A 69 -63.53 5.29 19.28
C LEU A 69 -62.76 6.27 18.40
N TRP A 70 -63.18 7.55 18.34
CA TRP A 70 -62.45 8.60 17.61
C TRP A 70 -61.09 8.93 18.23
N ILE A 71 -61.03 9.07 19.55
CA ILE A 71 -59.78 9.31 20.29
C ILE A 71 -58.85 8.10 20.14
N PHE A 72 -59.39 6.89 20.26
CA PHE A 72 -58.64 5.64 20.06
C PHE A 72 -58.10 5.52 18.63
N GLY A 73 -58.88 5.90 17.62
CA GLY A 73 -58.44 5.95 16.22
C GLY A 73 -57.30 6.95 15.98
N ILE A 74 -57.34 8.13 16.62
CA ILE A 74 -56.25 9.12 16.55
C ILE A 74 -54.97 8.58 17.21
N ILE A 75 -55.09 7.91 18.36
CA ILE A 75 -53.95 7.30 19.07
C ILE A 75 -53.30 6.21 18.20
N ILE A 76 -54.09 5.35 17.57
CA ILE A 76 -53.59 4.32 16.64
C ILE A 76 -52.86 4.96 15.45
N LEU A 77 -53.40 6.02 14.86
CA LEU A 77 -52.75 6.73 13.74
C LEU A 77 -51.39 7.31 14.13
N ILE A 78 -51.28 7.90 15.33
CA ILE A 78 -50.01 8.43 15.86
C ILE A 78 -49.00 7.29 16.06
N ILE A 79 -49.43 6.14 16.60
CA ILE A 79 -48.57 4.95 16.78
C ILE A 79 -48.08 4.44 15.42
N ILE A 80 -48.95 4.35 14.41
CA ILE A 80 -48.56 3.91 13.06
C ILE A 80 -47.54 4.87 12.44
N ILE A 81 -47.71 6.19 12.59
CA ILE A 81 -46.75 7.19 12.11
C ILE A 81 -45.42 7.04 12.86
N ALA A 82 -45.45 6.89 14.18
CA ALA A 82 -44.25 6.70 15.00
C ALA A 82 -43.50 5.43 14.63
N VAL A 83 -44.18 4.29 14.50
CA VAL A 83 -43.57 3.01 14.08
C VAL A 83 -43.05 3.11 12.65
N SER A 84 -43.80 3.71 11.73
CA SER A 84 -43.36 3.91 10.34
C SER A 84 -42.14 4.83 10.27
N PHE A 85 -42.09 5.87 11.10
CA PHE A 85 -40.96 6.78 11.21
C PHE A 85 -39.74 6.10 11.84
N SER A 86 -39.90 5.32 12.90
CA SER A 86 -38.84 4.50 13.52
C SER A 86 -38.30 3.43 12.57
N VAL A 87 -39.15 2.75 11.80
CA VAL A 87 -38.74 1.79 10.76
C VAL A 87 -38.03 2.52 9.61
N SER A 88 -38.50 3.70 9.20
CA SER A 88 -37.85 4.51 8.18
C SER A 88 -36.46 5.00 8.63
N LEU A 89 -36.33 5.48 9.87
CA LEU A 89 -35.05 5.86 10.47
C LEU A 89 -34.13 4.65 10.61
N GLY A 90 -34.62 3.52 11.12
CA GLY A 90 -33.85 2.29 11.24
C GLY A 90 -33.36 1.76 9.89
N ASN A 91 -34.18 1.85 8.84
CA ASN A 91 -33.77 1.45 7.48
C ASN A 91 -32.79 2.45 6.84
N LYS A 92 -32.89 3.75 7.13
CA LYS A 92 -31.91 4.75 6.68
C LYS A 92 -30.55 4.50 7.32
N ASN A 93 -30.53 4.27 8.64
CA ASN A 93 -29.28 3.97 9.37
C ASN A 93 -28.63 2.69 8.84
N LYS A 94 -29.40 1.60 8.61
CA LYS A 94 -28.88 0.37 8.00
C LYS A 94 -28.31 0.56 6.60
N LYS A 95 -28.89 1.44 5.78
CA LYS A 95 -28.38 1.75 4.45
C LYS A 95 -27.08 2.55 4.50
N ALA A 96 -27.00 3.54 5.39
CA ALA A 96 -25.79 4.31 5.63
C ALA A 96 -24.66 3.41 6.16
N GLU A 97 -24.91 2.62 7.20
CA GLU A 97 -23.94 1.65 7.73
C GLU A 97 -23.45 0.65 6.67
N ARG A 98 -24.36 0.17 5.81
CA ARG A 98 -24.00 -0.74 4.71
C ARG A 98 -23.11 -0.04 3.68
N PHE A 99 -23.46 1.18 3.30
CA PHE A 99 -22.66 1.98 2.38
C PHE A 99 -21.27 2.25 2.97
N ASP A 100 -21.19 2.75 4.21
CA ASP A 100 -19.93 3.05 4.87
C ASP A 100 -19.02 1.81 4.91
N LYS A 101 -19.57 0.65 5.28
CA LYS A 101 -18.84 -0.62 5.24
C LYS A 101 -18.33 -0.98 3.84
N ASP A 102 -19.18 -0.92 2.82
CA ASP A 102 -18.81 -1.31 1.46
C ASP A 102 -17.81 -0.31 0.83
N ALA A 103 -17.99 0.99 1.09
CA ALA A 103 -17.10 2.07 0.69
C ALA A 103 -15.73 1.97 1.40
N GLY A 104 -15.72 1.74 2.70
CA GLY A 104 -14.52 1.50 3.50
C GLY A 104 -13.73 0.29 2.98
N ASN A 105 -14.41 -0.80 2.59
CA ASN A 105 -13.75 -1.95 1.95
C ASN A 105 -13.08 -1.60 0.62
N VAL A 106 -13.71 -0.75 -0.21
CA VAL A 106 -13.08 -0.24 -1.43
C VAL A 106 -11.84 0.59 -1.08
N CYS A 107 -11.95 1.58 -0.19
CA CYS A 107 -10.81 2.38 0.25
C CYS A 107 -9.66 1.52 0.77
N ILE A 108 -9.94 0.51 1.58
CA ILE A 108 -8.94 -0.46 2.07
C ILE A 108 -8.26 -1.18 0.92
N ASN A 109 -8.99 -1.67 -0.08
CA ASN A 109 -8.41 -2.36 -1.24
C ASN A 109 -7.49 -1.46 -2.07
N TYR A 110 -7.85 -0.18 -2.23
CA TYR A 110 -7.01 0.78 -2.94
C TYR A 110 -5.78 1.19 -2.12
N ILE A 111 -5.92 1.36 -0.80
CA ILE A 111 -4.77 1.60 0.10
C ILE A 111 -3.80 0.42 0.07
N LYS A 112 -4.29 -0.83 0.05
CA LYS A 112 -3.44 -2.03 -0.08
C LYS A 112 -2.64 -2.03 -1.38
N LYS A 113 -3.29 -1.63 -2.47
CA LYS A 113 -2.71 -1.73 -3.81
C LYS A 113 -1.78 -0.56 -4.12
N TYR A 114 -2.15 0.65 -3.73
CA TYR A 114 -1.48 1.88 -4.14
C TYR A 114 -0.79 2.63 -2.99
N GLY A 115 -1.08 2.26 -1.74
CA GLY A 115 -0.61 2.92 -0.53
C GLY A 115 -1.61 3.92 0.05
N ALA A 116 -1.40 4.30 1.32
CA ALA A 116 -2.14 5.37 1.96
C ALA A 116 -1.75 6.74 1.38
N VAL A 117 -2.63 7.73 1.54
CA VAL A 117 -2.38 9.08 1.06
C VAL A 117 -1.13 9.66 1.70
N LYS A 118 -0.21 10.15 0.88
CA LYS A 118 0.96 10.95 1.28
C LYS A 118 1.15 12.04 0.24
N TRP A 119 2.15 12.89 0.46
CA TRP A 119 2.63 13.80 -0.57
C TRP A 119 4.14 13.68 -0.75
N GLU A 120 4.60 13.99 -1.95
CA GLU A 120 6.01 14.04 -2.33
C GLU A 120 6.32 15.40 -2.96
N ALA A 121 7.48 15.97 -2.66
CA ALA A 121 7.95 17.18 -3.32
C ALA A 121 8.23 16.91 -4.80
N LEU A 122 7.88 17.87 -5.65
CA LEU A 122 8.21 17.83 -7.07
C LEU A 122 9.50 18.61 -7.34
N ASP A 123 10.23 18.21 -8.38
CA ASP A 123 11.44 18.91 -8.85
C ASP A 123 11.11 20.37 -9.21
N GLU A 124 11.75 21.29 -8.49
CA GLU A 124 11.48 22.72 -8.61
C GLU A 124 11.87 23.28 -9.98
N ALA A 125 12.90 22.73 -10.63
CA ALA A 125 13.32 23.15 -11.96
C ALA A 125 12.29 22.79 -13.04
N LYS A 126 11.56 21.70 -12.84
CA LYS A 126 10.60 21.17 -13.81
C LYS A 126 9.15 21.59 -13.53
N TYR A 127 8.78 21.70 -12.26
CA TYR A 127 7.39 21.91 -11.84
C TYR A 127 7.16 23.27 -11.18
N GLY A 128 8.22 24.01 -10.84
CA GLY A 128 8.18 25.27 -10.10
C GLY A 128 8.35 25.08 -8.60
N GLU A 129 8.69 26.18 -7.92
CA GLU A 129 8.97 26.18 -6.47
C GLU A 129 7.78 25.71 -5.63
N ASN A 130 8.08 24.99 -4.55
CA ASN A 130 7.11 24.57 -3.54
C ASN A 130 5.92 23.75 -4.07
N LYS A 131 6.15 22.99 -5.15
CA LYS A 131 5.17 22.07 -5.69
C LYS A 131 5.29 20.67 -5.09
N ALA A 132 4.14 20.01 -5.01
CA ALA A 132 4.00 18.65 -4.50
C ALA A 132 2.99 17.84 -5.33
N LYS A 133 3.04 16.53 -5.17
CA LYS A 133 2.08 15.58 -5.71
C LYS A 133 1.53 14.69 -4.60
N LEU A 134 0.28 14.23 -4.73
CA LEU A 134 -0.30 13.24 -3.83
C LEU A 134 0.09 11.83 -4.29
N THR A 135 0.23 10.89 -3.37
CA THR A 135 0.49 9.47 -3.68
C THR A 135 -0.54 8.56 -3.03
N GLY A 136 -0.61 7.30 -3.47
CA GLY A 136 -1.54 6.30 -2.96
C GLY A 136 -3.02 6.59 -3.26
N LEU A 137 -3.91 6.27 -2.32
CA LEU A 137 -5.32 6.68 -2.38
C LEU A 137 -5.44 8.19 -2.09
N CYS A 138 -5.17 9.00 -3.11
CA CYS A 138 -5.05 10.45 -3.01
C CYS A 138 -6.33 11.19 -2.65
N TYR A 139 -7.52 10.59 -2.85
CA TYR A 139 -8.78 11.21 -2.46
C TYR A 139 -9.87 10.16 -2.26
N ALA A 140 -10.77 10.38 -1.30
CA ALA A 140 -11.96 9.58 -1.10
C ALA A 140 -13.07 10.43 -0.49
N ARG A 141 -14.30 10.38 -1.03
CA ARG A 141 -15.47 11.06 -0.44
C ARG A 141 -16.80 10.53 -0.96
N GLN A 142 -17.86 10.84 -0.23
CA GLN A 142 -19.26 10.63 -0.64
C GLN A 142 -19.72 11.73 -1.60
N MET A 143 -20.37 11.36 -2.71
CA MET A 143 -20.95 12.28 -3.68
C MET A 143 -22.19 11.68 -4.35
N ASP A 144 -23.31 12.42 -4.39
CA ASP A 144 -24.52 12.02 -5.12
C ASP A 144 -24.42 12.38 -6.63
N PHE A 145 -24.09 11.41 -7.48
CA PHE A 145 -23.98 11.63 -8.93
C PHE A 145 -25.32 11.48 -9.68
N ASN A 146 -26.30 10.80 -9.08
CA ASN A 146 -27.57 10.49 -9.74
C ASN A 146 -28.76 11.34 -9.24
N GLY A 147 -28.61 12.02 -8.10
CA GLY A 147 -29.59 12.89 -7.46
C GLY A 147 -30.65 12.15 -6.63
N ASP A 148 -30.39 10.91 -6.23
CA ASP A 148 -31.35 10.07 -5.50
C ASP A 148 -31.25 10.19 -3.97
N LYS A 149 -30.32 11.03 -3.47
CA LYS A 149 -30.00 11.26 -2.05
C LYS A 149 -29.32 10.07 -1.36
N SER A 150 -28.82 9.12 -2.13
CA SER A 150 -27.88 8.09 -1.69
C SER A 150 -26.56 8.39 -2.38
N ASP A 151 -25.54 8.68 -1.59
CA ASP A 151 -24.25 9.05 -2.14
C ASP A 151 -23.55 7.84 -2.76
N GLU A 152 -22.77 8.07 -3.82
CA GLU A 152 -21.77 7.15 -4.32
C GLU A 152 -20.39 7.48 -3.73
N LEU A 153 -19.50 6.49 -3.69
CA LEU A 153 -18.11 6.69 -3.30
C LEU A 153 -17.33 7.18 -4.52
N MET A 154 -16.71 8.35 -4.42
CA MET A 154 -15.69 8.83 -5.34
C MET A 154 -14.31 8.60 -4.74
N ILE A 155 -13.40 8.01 -5.53
CA ILE A 155 -11.99 7.88 -5.17
C ILE A 155 -11.07 8.39 -6.28
N CYS A 156 -9.93 8.95 -5.88
CA CYS A 156 -8.79 9.20 -6.75
C CYS A 156 -7.57 8.49 -6.21
N TYR A 157 -6.76 7.89 -7.07
CA TYR A 157 -5.53 7.23 -6.67
C TYR A 157 -4.40 7.46 -7.68
N ASN A 158 -3.17 7.40 -7.20
CA ASN A 158 -1.96 7.43 -8.01
C ASN A 158 -1.47 6.02 -8.30
N ASP A 159 -1.22 5.72 -9.56
CA ASP A 159 -0.65 4.47 -10.06
C ASP A 159 0.47 4.84 -11.04
N ASN A 160 1.72 4.63 -10.64
CA ASN A 160 2.90 4.91 -11.48
C ASN A 160 2.92 6.34 -12.09
N ASN A 161 2.67 7.36 -11.27
CA ASN A 161 2.59 8.78 -11.68
C ASN A 161 1.44 9.15 -12.64
N VAL A 162 0.50 8.22 -12.87
CA VAL A 162 -0.78 8.48 -13.54
C VAL A 162 -1.89 8.45 -12.49
N TYR A 163 -2.85 9.37 -12.61
CA TYR A 163 -3.96 9.46 -11.65
C TYR A 163 -5.24 8.99 -12.29
N TYR A 164 -6.05 8.29 -11.51
CA TYR A 164 -7.34 7.77 -11.95
C TYR A 164 -8.46 8.28 -11.06
N LEU A 165 -9.61 8.54 -11.66
CA LEU A 165 -10.88 8.80 -10.99
C LEU A 165 -11.77 7.57 -11.12
N GLU A 166 -12.31 7.11 -10.00
CA GLU A 166 -13.32 6.07 -9.98
C GLU A 166 -14.54 6.46 -9.15
N VAL A 167 -15.70 5.93 -9.55
CA VAL A 167 -16.95 6.07 -8.82
C VAL A 167 -17.54 4.69 -8.58
N TRP A 168 -17.90 4.42 -7.33
CA TRP A 168 -18.47 3.16 -6.85
C TRP A 168 -19.85 3.41 -6.24
N GLY A 169 -20.82 2.56 -6.56
CA GLY A 169 -22.18 2.72 -6.07
C GLY A 169 -23.00 1.45 -6.22
N TYR A 170 -24.23 1.48 -5.70
CA TYR A 170 -25.12 0.32 -5.77
C TYR A 170 -25.80 0.21 -7.13
N HIS A 171 -25.60 -0.93 -7.81
CA HIS A 171 -26.35 -1.29 -9.00
C HIS A 171 -26.79 -2.76 -8.92
N GLY A 172 -28.09 -3.02 -9.13
CA GLY A 172 -28.65 -4.37 -8.98
C GLY A 172 -28.46 -4.98 -7.57
N GLY A 173 -28.39 -4.14 -6.53
CA GLY A 173 -28.21 -4.56 -5.13
C GLY A 173 -26.76 -4.87 -4.72
N LYS A 174 -25.79 -4.77 -5.65
CA LYS A 174 -24.36 -4.95 -5.40
C LYS A 174 -23.62 -3.62 -5.43
N PHE A 175 -22.59 -3.46 -4.60
CA PHE A 175 -21.69 -2.31 -4.65
C PHE A 175 -20.65 -2.56 -5.74
N VAL A 176 -20.68 -1.77 -6.81
CA VAL A 176 -19.89 -2.01 -8.02
C VAL A 176 -19.28 -0.73 -8.54
N GLN A 177 -18.22 -0.87 -9.33
CA GLN A 177 -17.59 0.22 -10.04
C GLN A 177 -18.51 0.71 -11.17
N LEU A 178 -18.85 1.99 -11.14
CA LEU A 178 -19.73 2.66 -12.10
C LEU A 178 -18.95 3.50 -13.11
N TYR A 179 -17.73 3.91 -12.75
CA TYR A 179 -16.84 4.74 -13.57
C TYR A 179 -15.36 4.43 -13.30
N LYS A 180 -14.55 4.49 -14.36
CA LYS A 180 -13.09 4.46 -14.32
C LYS A 180 -12.55 5.24 -15.49
N GLU A 181 -11.79 6.30 -15.24
CA GLU A 181 -11.00 6.96 -16.28
C GLU A 181 -9.75 7.56 -15.67
N GLU A 182 -8.74 7.82 -16.51
CA GLU A 182 -7.62 8.69 -16.13
C GLU A 182 -8.15 10.09 -15.77
N ALA A 183 -7.56 10.70 -14.73
CA ALA A 183 -7.83 12.07 -14.35
C ALA A 183 -7.49 13.05 -15.50
N ASN A 184 -7.94 14.29 -15.38
CA ASN A 184 -7.57 15.31 -16.36
C ASN A 184 -6.10 15.69 -16.18
N SER A 185 -5.43 15.94 -17.29
CA SER A 185 -4.05 16.42 -17.35
C SER A 185 -3.87 17.24 -18.63
N SER A 186 -2.70 17.88 -18.80
CA SER A 186 -2.30 18.51 -20.04
C SER A 186 -0.94 18.00 -20.52
N GLU A 187 -0.55 18.36 -21.75
CA GLU A 187 0.81 18.11 -22.27
C GLU A 187 1.89 18.85 -21.46
N LYS A 188 1.53 19.94 -20.77
CA LYS A 188 2.44 20.71 -19.94
C LYS A 188 2.47 20.12 -18.53
N VAL A 189 3.54 19.37 -18.24
CA VAL A 189 3.73 18.66 -16.97
C VAL A 189 3.59 19.53 -15.71
N SER A 190 3.87 20.85 -15.79
CA SER A 190 3.73 21.77 -14.66
C SER A 190 2.27 22.15 -14.33
N GLU A 191 1.31 21.81 -15.18
CA GLU A 191 -0.13 21.98 -14.92
C GLU A 191 -0.72 20.80 -14.13
N GLY A 192 -0.01 19.66 -14.09
CA GLY A 192 -0.33 18.53 -13.23
C GLY A 192 -1.60 17.76 -13.62
N TYR A 193 -2.12 17.01 -12.65
CA TYR A 193 -3.36 16.23 -12.76
C TYR A 193 -4.45 16.81 -11.88
N TRP A 194 -5.68 16.77 -12.36
CA TRP A 194 -6.86 17.20 -11.60
C TRP A 194 -8.11 16.39 -11.96
N THR A 195 -9.10 16.39 -11.08
CA THR A 195 -10.46 15.98 -11.40
C THR A 195 -11.40 17.17 -11.19
N ALA A 196 -12.50 17.21 -11.92
CA ALA A 196 -13.46 18.29 -11.79
C ALA A 196 -14.90 17.78 -11.85
N PHE A 197 -15.79 18.51 -11.15
CA PHE A 197 -17.19 18.16 -11.01
C PHE A 197 -18.08 19.37 -11.23
N TYR A 198 -19.20 19.17 -11.92
CA TYR A 198 -20.23 20.19 -12.12
C TYR A 198 -21.48 19.85 -11.32
N ARG A 199 -21.92 20.76 -10.45
CA ARG A 199 -23.14 20.64 -9.68
C ARG A 199 -24.35 21.11 -10.48
N LYS A 200 -25.24 20.17 -10.84
CA LYS A 200 -26.48 20.44 -11.58
C LYS A 200 -27.70 20.10 -10.73
N GLY A 201 -28.11 21.07 -9.90
CA GLY A 201 -29.17 20.86 -8.91
C GLY A 201 -28.63 20.04 -7.73
N ASP A 202 -29.28 18.92 -7.45
CA ASP A 202 -28.91 18.02 -6.34
C ASP A 202 -27.91 16.93 -6.73
N ARG A 203 -27.43 16.90 -7.98
CA ARG A 203 -26.49 15.88 -8.48
C ARG A 203 -25.19 16.46 -9.00
N TYR A 204 -24.14 15.63 -8.98
CA TYR A 204 -22.83 15.92 -9.54
C TYR A 204 -22.63 15.26 -10.91
N LEU A 205 -21.97 15.98 -11.81
CA LEU A 205 -21.51 15.49 -13.11
C LEU A 205 -19.99 15.45 -13.13
N ILE A 206 -19.40 14.43 -13.75
CA ILE A 206 -17.95 14.32 -13.94
C ILE A 206 -17.54 15.19 -15.13
N CYS A 207 -16.49 15.98 -14.97
CA CYS A 207 -15.87 16.78 -16.02
C CYS A 207 -14.62 16.06 -16.53
N LYS A 208 -14.61 15.68 -17.81
CA LYS A 208 -13.47 14.99 -18.44
C LYS A 208 -13.00 15.73 -19.69
N SER A 209 -11.69 15.89 -19.82
CA SER A 209 -11.02 16.45 -21.00
C SER A 209 -9.92 15.52 -21.51
N ASP A 210 -9.57 15.70 -22.78
CA ASP A 210 -8.41 15.04 -23.39
C ASP A 210 -7.12 15.82 -23.06
N LYS A 211 -6.01 15.09 -22.93
CA LYS A 211 -4.71 15.66 -22.55
C LYS A 211 -4.18 16.72 -23.52
N SER A 212 -4.43 16.53 -24.83
CA SER A 212 -4.03 17.48 -25.88
C SER A 212 -4.97 18.68 -26.00
N LYS A 213 -6.17 18.61 -25.39
CA LYS A 213 -7.21 19.64 -25.43
C LYS A 213 -7.88 19.81 -24.07
N PRO A 214 -7.13 20.18 -23.03
CA PRO A 214 -7.66 20.27 -21.67
C PRO A 214 -8.73 21.36 -21.51
N SER A 215 -8.83 22.30 -22.45
CA SER A 215 -9.86 23.34 -22.48
C SER A 215 -11.23 22.85 -22.97
N GLU A 216 -11.30 21.71 -23.67
CA GLU A 216 -12.56 21.11 -24.14
C GLU A 216 -13.04 20.06 -23.12
N VAL A 217 -14.05 20.42 -22.32
CA VAL A 217 -14.54 19.56 -21.23
C VAL A 217 -15.87 18.93 -21.61
N THR A 218 -15.95 17.61 -21.52
CA THR A 218 -17.20 16.84 -21.63
C THR A 218 -17.77 16.57 -20.23
N LEU A 219 -19.09 16.77 -20.08
CA LEU A 219 -19.80 16.51 -18.83
C LEU A 219 -20.51 15.16 -18.87
N TYR A 220 -20.27 14.31 -17.88
CA TYR A 220 -20.86 12.98 -17.76
C TYR A 220 -21.81 12.89 -16.56
N SER A 221 -23.00 12.34 -16.79
CA SER A 221 -24.01 12.13 -15.75
C SER A 221 -24.31 10.65 -15.57
N LEU A 222 -24.51 10.21 -14.33
CA LEU A 222 -24.87 8.84 -14.01
C LEU A 222 -26.34 8.57 -14.35
N HIS A 223 -26.58 7.57 -15.20
CA HIS A 223 -27.91 7.11 -15.60
C HIS A 223 -27.96 5.57 -15.60
N HIS A 224 -28.81 5.00 -14.74
CA HIS A 224 -29.02 3.55 -14.63
C HIS A 224 -27.70 2.75 -14.48
N GLY A 225 -26.82 3.21 -13.59
CA GLY A 225 -25.55 2.53 -13.29
C GLY A 225 -24.43 2.74 -14.31
N LYS A 226 -24.60 3.65 -15.28
CA LYS A 226 -23.53 4.04 -16.22
C LYS A 226 -23.47 5.54 -16.43
N PHE A 227 -22.25 6.08 -16.52
CA PHE A 227 -22.04 7.46 -16.90
C PHE A 227 -22.24 7.65 -18.40
N LYS A 228 -22.96 8.70 -18.78
CA LYS A 228 -23.23 9.07 -20.17
C LYS A 228 -22.97 10.55 -20.38
N LYS A 229 -22.49 10.90 -21.59
CA LYS A 229 -22.31 12.28 -22.01
C LYS A 229 -23.63 13.05 -21.89
N SER A 230 -23.56 14.22 -21.30
CA SER A 230 -24.72 15.04 -20.91
C SER A 230 -24.59 16.52 -21.30
N GLY A 231 -23.39 16.96 -21.68
CA GLY A 231 -23.11 18.32 -22.10
C GLY A 231 -21.61 18.55 -22.32
N ASN A 232 -21.24 19.80 -22.59
CA ASN A 232 -19.86 20.24 -22.69
C ASN A 232 -19.69 21.55 -21.91
N ALA A 233 -18.45 21.85 -21.53
CA ALA A 233 -17.98 23.09 -20.92
C ALA A 233 -16.61 23.45 -21.51
N THR A 234 -16.17 24.68 -21.27
CA THR A 234 -14.80 25.11 -21.54
C THR A 234 -14.06 25.33 -20.24
N TYR A 235 -12.75 25.01 -20.21
CA TYR A 235 -11.89 25.21 -19.06
C TYR A 235 -10.68 26.08 -19.41
N ASP A 236 -10.45 27.10 -18.60
CA ASP A 236 -9.22 27.88 -18.61
C ASP A 236 -8.36 27.46 -17.40
N ILE A 237 -7.27 26.76 -17.69
CA ILE A 237 -6.32 26.24 -16.68
C ILE A 237 -5.65 27.39 -15.93
N GLY A 238 -5.28 28.47 -16.63
CA GLY A 238 -4.50 29.56 -16.05
C GLY A 238 -5.29 30.33 -14.98
N SER A 239 -6.60 30.47 -15.19
CA SER A 239 -7.52 31.12 -14.25
C SER A 239 -8.35 30.15 -13.41
N ASN A 240 -8.17 28.84 -13.59
CA ASN A 240 -8.99 27.75 -13.01
C ASN A 240 -10.50 28.05 -13.13
N THR A 241 -10.95 28.48 -14.31
CA THR A 241 -12.34 28.92 -14.54
C THR A 241 -13.03 28.06 -15.60
N TYR A 242 -14.28 27.69 -15.33
CA TYR A 242 -15.13 26.93 -16.24
C TYR A 242 -16.27 27.79 -16.78
N SER A 243 -16.61 27.58 -18.05
CA SER A 243 -17.71 28.27 -18.72
C SER A 243 -18.64 27.28 -19.43
N ILE A 244 -19.96 27.55 -19.41
CA ILE A 244 -20.96 26.80 -20.17
C ILE A 244 -21.67 27.77 -21.10
N GLY A 245 -21.66 27.49 -22.40
CA GLY A 245 -22.28 28.37 -23.41
C GLY A 245 -21.68 29.77 -23.43
N GLY A 246 -20.37 29.89 -23.16
CA GLY A 246 -19.64 31.17 -23.16
C GLY A 246 -19.83 32.04 -21.91
N LYS A 247 -20.48 31.55 -20.86
CA LYS A 247 -20.61 32.26 -19.57
C LYS A 247 -19.91 31.51 -18.47
N ASP A 248 -19.11 32.22 -17.68
CA ASP A 248 -18.39 31.66 -16.53
C ASP A 248 -19.36 31.24 -15.44
N VAL A 249 -19.09 30.08 -14.83
CA VAL A 249 -19.98 29.47 -13.83
C VAL A 249 -19.17 28.97 -12.63
N LYS A 250 -18.45 29.87 -11.95
CA LYS A 250 -17.50 29.51 -10.87
C LYS A 250 -18.16 28.73 -9.72
N ASP A 251 -19.34 29.14 -9.26
CA ASP A 251 -19.98 28.58 -8.05
C ASP A 251 -20.54 27.15 -8.21
N LYS A 252 -20.47 26.58 -9.41
CA LYS A 252 -21.02 25.25 -9.70
C LYS A 252 -19.97 24.22 -10.09
N PHE A 253 -18.74 24.65 -10.31
CA PHE A 253 -17.64 23.75 -10.60
C PHE A 253 -16.76 23.59 -9.37
N GLU A 254 -16.26 22.37 -9.20
CA GLU A 254 -15.28 22.04 -8.19
C GLU A 254 -14.10 21.37 -8.87
N THR A 255 -12.88 21.83 -8.59
CA THR A 255 -11.63 21.24 -9.08
C THR A 255 -10.85 20.67 -7.89
N ILE A 256 -10.45 19.40 -7.99
CA ILE A 256 -9.55 18.75 -7.05
C ILE A 256 -8.23 18.50 -7.76
N GLU A 257 -7.19 19.22 -7.33
CA GLU A 257 -5.83 19.05 -7.80
C GLU A 257 -5.22 17.79 -7.16
N LEU A 258 -4.55 16.96 -7.95
CA LEU A 258 -3.93 15.70 -7.53
C LEU A 258 -2.40 15.76 -7.62
N SER A 259 -1.86 16.58 -8.53
CA SER A 259 -0.43 16.94 -8.58
C SER A 259 -0.21 18.41 -8.93
N CYS A 260 1.02 18.89 -8.76
CA CYS A 260 1.41 20.30 -8.95
C CYS A 260 0.68 21.28 -8.00
N LEU A 261 0.20 20.78 -6.87
CA LEU A 261 -0.33 21.58 -5.76
C LEU A 261 0.82 22.24 -4.98
N ARG A 262 0.51 23.32 -4.24
CA ARG A 262 1.44 23.85 -3.24
C ARG A 262 1.66 22.83 -2.12
N LYS A 263 2.90 22.71 -1.61
CA LYS A 263 3.24 21.81 -0.48
C LYS A 263 2.27 21.96 0.71
N SER A 264 1.97 23.19 1.13
CA SER A 264 1.02 23.44 2.22
C SER A 264 -0.40 22.94 1.94
N LYS A 265 -0.85 23.00 0.68
CA LYS A 265 -2.14 22.44 0.26
C LYS A 265 -2.11 20.91 0.27
N ALA A 266 -0.97 20.31 -0.09
CA ALA A 266 -0.77 18.86 -0.05
C ALA A 266 -0.89 18.32 1.38
N GLU A 267 -0.26 18.98 2.35
CA GLU A 267 -0.32 18.64 3.78
C GLU A 267 -1.77 18.62 4.29
N VAL A 268 -2.50 19.71 4.08
CA VAL A 268 -3.93 19.81 4.48
C VAL A 268 -4.79 18.77 3.76
N THR A 269 -4.48 18.46 2.49
CA THR A 269 -5.23 17.47 1.72
C THR A 269 -5.02 16.05 2.25
N VAL A 270 -3.81 15.70 2.70
CA VAL A 270 -3.52 14.41 3.34
C VAL A 270 -4.39 14.20 4.59
N ASP A 271 -4.49 15.23 5.44
CA ASP A 271 -5.29 15.17 6.67
C ASP A 271 -6.79 15.06 6.38
N LEU A 272 -7.28 15.81 5.39
CA LEU A 272 -8.67 15.75 4.94
C LEU A 272 -9.02 14.36 4.40
N VAL A 273 -8.16 13.80 3.55
CA VAL A 273 -8.40 12.49 2.94
C VAL A 273 -8.36 11.38 3.98
N SER A 274 -7.43 11.46 4.93
CA SER A 274 -7.38 10.53 6.06
C SER A 274 -8.67 10.59 6.89
N SER A 275 -9.13 11.81 7.20
CA SER A 275 -10.39 12.03 7.93
C SER A 275 -11.62 11.49 7.19
N ASN A 276 -11.69 11.69 5.87
CA ASN A 276 -12.77 11.17 5.04
C ASN A 276 -12.76 9.64 4.99
N ILE A 277 -11.57 9.02 4.93
CA ILE A 277 -11.44 7.56 4.94
C ILE A 277 -11.92 7.01 6.28
N ASP A 278 -11.51 7.61 7.39
CA ASP A 278 -11.92 7.21 8.75
C ASP A 278 -13.43 7.33 8.96
N ALA A 279 -14.08 8.28 8.28
CA ALA A 279 -15.53 8.49 8.34
C ALA A 279 -16.36 7.36 7.72
N PHE A 280 -15.80 6.51 6.84
CA PHE A 280 -16.48 5.32 6.29
C PHE A 280 -16.60 4.15 7.29
N GLY A 281 -16.54 4.44 8.58
CA GLY A 281 -16.87 3.55 9.69
C GLY A 281 -15.66 2.83 10.26
N ASN A 282 -15.28 3.15 11.50
CA ASN A 282 -14.27 2.48 12.34
C ASN A 282 -13.19 1.71 11.56
N ILE A 283 -12.58 2.37 10.57
CA ILE A 283 -11.31 1.97 10.00
C ILE A 283 -10.28 2.34 11.07
N SER A 284 -10.35 1.66 12.21
CA SER A 284 -9.41 1.87 13.31
C SER A 284 -8.01 1.70 12.73
N SER A 285 -7.05 2.45 13.25
CA SER A 285 -5.64 2.30 12.88
C SER A 285 -5.15 0.83 13.02
N GLN A 286 -5.87 0.01 13.83
CA GLN A 286 -5.77 -1.47 13.91
C GLN A 286 -6.17 -2.23 12.64
N ALA A 287 -7.18 -1.79 11.89
CA ALA A 287 -7.58 -2.38 10.60
C ALA A 287 -6.54 -2.08 9.51
N ILE A 288 -5.89 -0.92 9.55
CA ILE A 288 -4.80 -0.56 8.63
C ILE A 288 -3.53 -1.39 8.92
N THR A 289 -3.29 -1.77 10.18
CA THR A 289 -2.14 -2.64 10.54
C THR A 289 -2.38 -4.14 10.31
N ASN A 290 -3.63 -4.60 10.17
CA ASN A 290 -4.01 -6.03 10.04
C ASN A 290 -4.84 -6.38 8.78
N THR A 291 -4.76 -5.60 7.70
CA THR A 291 -5.53 -5.87 6.47
C THR A 291 -4.79 -6.67 5.40
N LEU A 292 -3.48 -6.79 5.51
CA LEU A 292 -2.65 -7.70 4.70
C LEU A 292 -2.56 -9.05 5.42
N SER A 293 -2.65 -10.15 4.66
CA SER A 293 -2.28 -11.47 5.20
C SER A 293 -0.85 -11.42 5.75
N GLU A 294 -0.54 -12.27 6.72
CA GLU A 294 0.82 -12.32 7.28
C GLU A 294 1.90 -12.48 6.20
N LYS A 295 1.59 -13.26 5.16
CA LYS A 295 2.44 -13.43 3.98
C LYS A 295 2.66 -12.11 3.22
N GLU A 296 1.61 -11.33 2.99
CA GLU A 296 1.72 -10.03 2.30
C GLU A 296 2.44 -9.00 3.17
N ARG A 297 2.22 -9.00 4.49
CA ARG A 297 2.94 -8.11 5.42
C ARG A 297 4.43 -8.40 5.44
N LYS A 298 4.77 -9.69 5.50
CA LYS A 298 6.15 -10.17 5.41
C LYS A 298 6.78 -9.77 4.08
N ALA A 299 6.10 -10.04 2.96
CA ALA A 299 6.59 -9.69 1.62
C ALA A 299 6.86 -8.19 1.48
N ASN A 300 5.93 -7.34 1.93
CA ASN A 300 6.10 -5.88 1.89
C ASN A 300 7.26 -5.42 2.78
N ALA A 301 7.36 -5.93 4.01
CA ALA A 301 8.45 -5.57 4.91
C ALA A 301 9.83 -5.99 4.37
N TYR A 302 9.90 -7.15 3.72
CA TYR A 302 11.09 -7.61 3.01
C TYR A 302 11.39 -6.76 1.78
N TYR A 303 10.38 -6.41 0.99
CA TYR A 303 10.57 -5.53 -0.15
C TYR A 303 11.06 -4.13 0.25
N GLU A 304 10.59 -3.57 1.37
CA GLU A 304 11.09 -2.27 1.85
C GLU A 304 12.59 -2.29 2.16
N VAL A 305 13.12 -3.37 2.73
CA VAL A 305 14.56 -3.48 2.98
C VAL A 305 15.35 -3.75 1.71
N VAL A 306 14.80 -4.53 0.78
CA VAL A 306 15.37 -4.74 -0.57
C VAL A 306 15.47 -3.41 -1.32
N LYS A 307 14.37 -2.65 -1.39
CA LYS A 307 14.32 -1.35 -2.06
C LYS A 307 15.34 -0.38 -1.49
N LYS A 308 15.48 -0.30 -0.16
CA LYS A 308 16.52 0.52 0.48
C LYS A 308 17.95 0.10 0.09
N ARG A 309 18.18 -1.16 -0.28
CA ARG A 309 19.49 -1.62 -0.78
C ARG A 309 19.67 -1.28 -2.25
N ILE A 310 18.64 -1.45 -3.07
CA ILE A 310 18.65 -1.02 -4.48
C ILE A 310 18.89 0.48 -4.58
N ASP A 311 18.11 1.31 -3.86
CA ASP A 311 18.25 2.77 -3.85
C ASP A 311 19.67 3.23 -3.46
N LYS A 312 20.37 2.45 -2.62
CA LYS A 312 21.68 2.79 -2.09
C LYS A 312 22.85 2.26 -2.92
N TYR A 313 22.74 1.03 -3.43
CA TYR A 313 23.85 0.30 -4.05
C TYR A 313 23.63 0.03 -5.54
N GLY A 314 22.42 0.25 -6.06
CA GLY A 314 22.02 0.00 -7.43
C GLY A 314 21.29 -1.33 -7.61
N ASP A 315 20.62 -1.46 -8.76
CA ASP A 315 19.98 -2.69 -9.19
C ASP A 315 20.98 -3.83 -9.42
N PRO A 316 20.54 -5.09 -9.29
CA PRO A 316 21.35 -6.24 -9.67
C PRO A 316 21.75 -6.10 -11.15
N SER A 317 23.05 -6.09 -11.43
CA SER A 317 23.56 -6.05 -12.81
C SER A 317 24.89 -6.79 -12.94
N ILE A 318 25.22 -7.30 -14.13
CA ILE A 318 26.54 -7.91 -14.38
C ILE A 318 27.42 -6.88 -15.05
N LYS A 319 28.60 -6.63 -14.47
CA LYS A 319 29.60 -5.73 -15.04
C LYS A 319 30.91 -6.46 -15.31
N THR A 320 31.69 -5.88 -16.20
CA THR A 320 33.04 -6.34 -16.53
C THR A 320 34.03 -5.20 -16.33
N ASP A 321 35.06 -5.43 -15.53
CA ASP A 321 36.17 -4.49 -15.35
C ASP A 321 37.49 -5.23 -15.49
N ASN A 322 38.42 -4.70 -16.29
CA ASN A 322 39.72 -5.32 -16.58
C ASN A 322 39.64 -6.81 -16.98
N GLY A 323 38.61 -7.18 -17.76
CA GLY A 323 38.36 -8.55 -18.19
C GLY A 323 37.78 -9.49 -17.11
N LYS A 324 37.57 -9.01 -15.88
CA LYS A 324 36.92 -9.75 -14.80
C LYS A 324 35.45 -9.36 -14.69
N LYS A 325 34.57 -10.36 -14.74
CA LYS A 325 33.14 -10.17 -14.50
C LYS A 325 32.82 -10.17 -13.00
N TYR A 326 31.75 -9.47 -12.63
CA TYR A 326 31.19 -9.45 -11.29
C TYR A 326 29.72 -9.00 -11.31
N ILE A 327 28.98 -9.28 -10.24
CA ILE A 327 27.59 -8.81 -10.06
C ILE A 327 27.61 -7.51 -9.23
N ASP A 328 27.21 -6.40 -9.83
CA ASP A 328 27.13 -5.09 -9.18
C ASP A 328 25.78 -4.89 -8.46
N GLY A 329 25.73 -3.91 -7.55
CA GLY A 329 24.52 -3.57 -6.82
C GLY A 329 24.03 -4.65 -5.85
N LEU A 330 22.72 -4.91 -5.83
CA LEU A 330 22.11 -5.96 -5.00
C LEU A 330 22.30 -7.36 -5.64
N ALA A 331 23.49 -7.93 -5.43
CA ALA A 331 23.95 -9.14 -6.11
C ALA A 331 23.20 -10.45 -5.80
N TYR A 332 22.50 -10.55 -4.66
CA TYR A 332 21.75 -11.75 -4.27
C TYR A 332 20.57 -11.41 -3.38
N VAL A 333 19.41 -12.01 -3.66
CA VAL A 333 18.23 -11.99 -2.77
C VAL A 333 17.59 -13.38 -2.77
N ARG A 334 17.42 -13.98 -1.57
CA ARG A 334 16.66 -15.23 -1.41
C ARG A 334 15.99 -15.29 -0.04
N GLN A 335 14.75 -15.78 0.02
CA GLN A 335 14.12 -16.23 1.26
C GLN A 335 14.59 -17.66 1.59
N ILE A 336 15.13 -17.85 2.79
CA ILE A 336 15.76 -19.11 3.24
C ILE A 336 15.30 -19.41 4.66
N ASP A 337 14.73 -20.59 4.88
CA ASP A 337 14.40 -21.08 6.23
C ASP A 337 15.68 -21.60 6.92
N PHE A 338 16.35 -20.74 7.69
CA PHE A 338 17.61 -21.10 8.33
C PHE A 338 17.39 -22.01 9.54
N ASP A 339 16.36 -21.79 10.35
CA ASP A 339 16.13 -22.54 11.58
C ASP A 339 15.03 -23.63 11.48
N GLY A 340 14.37 -23.75 10.34
CA GLY A 340 13.44 -24.81 10.01
C GLY A 340 12.05 -24.63 10.62
N ASP A 341 11.68 -23.39 10.95
CA ASP A 341 10.41 -23.04 11.57
C ASP A 341 9.28 -22.81 10.54
N GLY A 342 9.60 -22.83 9.24
CA GLY A 342 8.68 -22.58 8.13
C GLY A 342 8.48 -21.08 7.83
N ASN A 343 9.17 -20.19 8.52
CA ASN A 343 9.14 -18.74 8.33
C ASN A 343 10.48 -18.23 7.80
N GLU A 344 10.70 -18.42 6.49
CA GLU A 344 11.94 -18.08 5.78
C GLU A 344 12.50 -16.68 6.09
N GLU A 345 13.78 -16.55 6.39
CA GLU A 345 14.49 -15.27 6.50
C GLU A 345 14.94 -14.74 5.15
N LEU A 346 14.94 -13.42 5.00
CA LEU A 346 15.48 -12.75 3.83
C LEU A 346 17.02 -12.65 3.92
N CYS A 347 17.71 -13.31 3.00
CA CYS A 347 19.15 -13.25 2.82
C CYS A 347 19.49 -12.32 1.64
N MET A 348 20.36 -11.34 1.86
CA MET A 348 20.79 -10.39 0.84
C MET A 348 22.29 -10.25 0.79
N VAL A 349 22.87 -10.30 -0.41
CA VAL A 349 24.27 -9.94 -0.66
C VAL A 349 24.30 -8.76 -1.62
N TYR A 350 25.11 -7.74 -1.30
CA TYR A 350 25.25 -6.55 -2.13
C TYR A 350 26.68 -6.05 -2.14
N ARG A 351 27.08 -5.46 -3.26
CA ARG A 351 28.44 -4.96 -3.45
C ARG A 351 28.65 -3.67 -2.66
N THR A 352 29.77 -3.58 -1.97
CA THR A 352 30.21 -2.39 -1.23
C THR A 352 31.70 -2.16 -1.47
N TYR A 353 32.24 -1.11 -0.87
CA TYR A 353 33.64 -0.75 -0.98
C TYR A 353 34.24 -0.57 0.41
N LYS A 354 35.44 -1.11 0.60
CA LYS A 354 36.28 -0.88 1.78
C LYS A 354 37.38 0.09 1.40
N SER A 355 37.40 1.25 2.05
CA SER A 355 38.48 2.21 1.87
C SER A 355 39.75 1.69 2.56
N LEU A 356 40.84 1.64 1.80
CA LEU A 356 42.16 1.20 2.25
C LEU A 356 43.17 2.30 1.96
N SER A 357 44.28 2.28 2.69
CA SER A 357 45.41 3.17 2.47
C SER A 357 46.67 2.35 2.23
N LYS A 358 47.48 2.75 1.25
CA LYS A 358 48.82 2.21 1.03
C LYS A 358 49.83 3.35 1.09
N TYR A 359 50.92 3.14 1.82
CA TYR A 359 52.05 4.06 1.81
C TYR A 359 52.79 3.93 0.48
N ASP A 360 52.93 5.03 -0.24
CA ASP A 360 53.71 5.09 -1.46
C ASP A 360 55.13 5.59 -1.16
N GLU A 361 56.11 4.69 -1.23
CA GLU A 361 57.51 5.01 -0.93
C GLU A 361 58.11 6.04 -1.91
N PHE A 362 57.52 6.22 -3.10
CA PHE A 362 58.01 7.16 -4.08
C PHE A 362 57.56 8.61 -3.81
N SER A 363 56.28 8.82 -3.46
CA SER A 363 55.76 10.15 -3.10
C SER A 363 55.94 10.50 -1.62
N GLY A 364 56.10 9.51 -0.74
CA GLY A 364 56.13 9.69 0.72
C GLY A 364 54.74 9.88 1.34
N ASP A 365 53.67 9.75 0.56
CA ASP A 365 52.29 9.96 0.97
C ASP A 365 51.49 8.65 1.10
N TYR A 366 50.39 8.70 1.84
CA TYR A 366 49.39 7.63 1.86
C TYR A 366 48.39 7.81 0.72
N ILE A 367 48.33 6.82 -0.18
CA ILE A 367 47.33 6.74 -1.24
C ILE A 367 46.12 5.97 -0.72
N TYR A 368 44.95 6.60 -0.76
CA TYR A 368 43.68 5.97 -0.43
C TYR A 368 43.04 5.39 -1.68
N TYR A 369 42.55 4.15 -1.59
CA TYR A 369 41.84 3.48 -2.67
C TYR A 369 40.73 2.61 -2.11
N ASP A 370 39.65 2.49 -2.88
CA ASP A 370 38.50 1.68 -2.51
C ASP A 370 38.62 0.28 -3.11
N LYS A 371 38.60 -0.72 -2.25
CA LYS A 371 38.60 -2.13 -2.65
C LYS A 371 37.17 -2.66 -2.65
N PRO A 372 36.68 -3.28 -3.74
CA PRO A 372 35.35 -3.87 -3.75
C PRO A 372 35.28 -5.04 -2.77
N GLN A 373 34.13 -5.18 -2.11
CA GLN A 373 33.76 -6.32 -1.29
C GLN A 373 32.25 -6.58 -1.40
N TYR A 374 31.77 -7.69 -0.84
CA TYR A 374 30.34 -8.01 -0.81
C TYR A 374 29.87 -8.17 0.63
N SER A 375 28.92 -7.35 1.04
CA SER A 375 28.32 -7.42 2.37
C SER A 375 27.10 -8.32 2.36
N LEU A 376 26.86 -8.98 3.50
CA LEU A 376 25.73 -9.88 3.72
C LEU A 376 24.84 -9.34 4.84
N ASP A 377 23.56 -9.21 4.57
CA ASP A 377 22.53 -8.97 5.57
C ASP A 377 21.55 -10.15 5.61
N ILE A 378 21.09 -10.52 6.81
CA ILE A 378 19.96 -11.45 6.99
C ILE A 378 18.91 -10.79 7.87
N TYR A 379 17.65 -10.79 7.41
CA TYR A 379 16.50 -10.23 8.11
C TYR A 379 15.46 -11.30 8.42
N LYS A 380 14.96 -11.32 9.66
CA LYS A 380 13.80 -12.11 10.04
C LYS A 380 12.53 -11.28 10.04
N TRP A 381 11.40 -11.94 9.82
CA TRP A 381 10.08 -11.36 10.04
C TRP A 381 9.66 -11.59 11.49
N ASP A 382 9.36 -10.53 12.24
CA ASP A 382 8.94 -10.64 13.65
C ASP A 382 7.42 -10.54 13.87
N GLY A 383 6.62 -10.63 12.80
CA GLY A 383 5.17 -10.41 12.83
C GLY A 383 4.77 -8.96 12.58
N SER A 384 5.72 -8.02 12.58
CA SER A 384 5.45 -6.60 12.35
C SER A 384 6.41 -5.93 11.36
N SER A 385 7.70 -6.26 11.41
CA SER A 385 8.75 -5.64 10.62
C SER A 385 9.84 -6.63 10.21
N ALA A 386 10.62 -6.28 9.19
CA ALA A 386 11.84 -6.97 8.84
C ALA A 386 12.96 -6.54 9.80
N LYS A 387 13.36 -7.42 10.72
CA LYS A 387 14.41 -7.16 11.70
C LYS A 387 15.72 -7.81 11.27
N ARG A 388 16.76 -7.01 11.12
CA ARG A 388 18.11 -7.53 10.82
C ARG A 388 18.63 -8.38 11.99
N ILE A 389 19.06 -9.59 11.68
CA ILE A 389 19.60 -10.56 12.66
C ILE A 389 21.06 -10.93 12.38
N LEU A 390 21.55 -10.64 11.17
CA LEU A 390 22.96 -10.73 10.85
C LEU A 390 23.33 -9.57 9.92
N ASN A 391 24.51 -9.02 10.17
CA ASN A 391 25.23 -8.17 9.23
C ASN A 391 26.68 -8.67 9.22
N LYS A 392 27.21 -8.91 8.02
CA LYS A 392 28.63 -9.15 7.79
C LYS A 392 29.12 -8.18 6.72
N GLU A 393 30.21 -7.49 7.00
CA GLU A 393 30.80 -6.53 6.06
C GLU A 393 31.33 -7.22 4.80
N CYS A 394 31.80 -8.46 4.93
CA CYS A 394 32.31 -9.27 3.84
C CYS A 394 31.79 -10.72 3.91
N VAL A 395 31.38 -11.26 2.77
CA VAL A 395 31.16 -12.70 2.51
C VAL A 395 32.50 -13.43 2.38
N SER A 396 32.45 -14.74 2.10
CA SER A 396 33.66 -15.54 1.95
C SER A 396 34.47 -15.12 0.72
N VAL A 397 35.79 -15.31 0.83
CA VAL A 397 36.78 -15.09 -0.23
C VAL A 397 37.62 -16.34 -0.45
N TYR A 398 38.32 -16.45 -1.57
CA TYR A 398 39.41 -17.44 -1.72
C TYR A 398 40.66 -17.00 -1.00
N PHE A 399 41.48 -17.97 -0.58
CA PHE A 399 42.71 -17.68 0.16
C PHE A 399 43.80 -17.08 -0.74
N ASP A 400 43.92 -17.57 -1.98
CA ASP A 400 44.95 -17.14 -2.93
C ASP A 400 44.44 -16.06 -3.91
N ASP A 401 43.12 -15.80 -3.92
CA ASP A 401 42.48 -14.83 -4.81
C ASP A 401 41.36 -14.09 -4.06
N ASP A 402 41.73 -12.96 -3.45
CA ASP A 402 40.83 -12.09 -2.71
C ASP A 402 39.86 -11.29 -3.60
N THR A 403 39.82 -11.59 -4.91
CA THR A 403 38.86 -11.04 -5.87
C THR A 403 37.72 -12.00 -6.20
N VAL A 404 37.74 -13.23 -5.68
CA VAL A 404 36.66 -14.23 -5.82
C VAL A 404 35.82 -14.24 -4.54
N PHE A 405 34.64 -13.64 -4.60
CA PHE A 405 33.69 -13.60 -3.49
C PHE A 405 32.57 -14.62 -3.68
N TYR A 406 32.16 -15.29 -2.61
CA TYR A 406 31.08 -16.29 -2.65
C TYR A 406 30.28 -16.39 -1.34
N LEU A 407 29.03 -16.84 -1.49
CA LEU A 407 28.15 -17.29 -0.41
C LEU A 407 28.14 -18.81 -0.36
N LEU A 408 28.34 -19.39 0.82
CA LEU A 408 28.32 -20.82 1.04
C LEU A 408 27.27 -21.17 2.10
N LEU A 409 26.31 -22.02 1.73
CA LEU A 409 25.21 -22.45 2.59
C LEU A 409 25.22 -23.97 2.70
N LYS A 410 25.15 -24.49 3.93
CA LYS A 410 25.12 -25.93 4.19
C LYS A 410 23.69 -26.41 4.35
N LYS A 411 23.29 -27.37 3.53
CA LYS A 411 21.98 -28.03 3.53
C LYS A 411 21.87 -28.99 4.72
N GLY A 412 20.94 -28.70 5.62
CA GLY A 412 20.44 -29.67 6.60
C GLY A 412 19.13 -30.31 6.15
N LYS A 413 18.60 -31.24 6.95
CA LYS A 413 17.31 -31.89 6.65
C LYS A 413 16.12 -30.92 6.69
N LYS A 414 16.20 -29.91 7.56
CA LYS A 414 15.16 -28.88 7.78
C LYS A 414 15.73 -27.49 8.02
N THR A 415 17.05 -27.36 8.15
CA THR A 415 17.73 -26.12 8.55
C THR A 415 18.82 -25.83 7.55
N THR A 416 19.13 -24.57 7.33
CA THR A 416 20.28 -24.15 6.52
C THR A 416 21.30 -23.49 7.44
N ASN A 417 22.58 -23.83 7.32
CA ASN A 417 23.64 -23.16 8.08
C ASN A 417 24.44 -22.24 7.15
N LEU A 418 24.89 -21.09 7.68
CA LEU A 418 25.75 -20.16 6.95
C LEU A 418 27.21 -20.53 7.20
N CYS A 419 27.97 -20.77 6.14
CA CYS A 419 29.41 -21.04 6.20
C CYS A 419 30.19 -19.82 5.71
N THR A 420 31.27 -19.46 6.42
CA THR A 420 32.14 -18.34 6.03
C THR A 420 33.60 -18.71 6.09
N ASN A 421 34.36 -18.34 5.05
CA ASN A 421 35.81 -18.46 5.00
C ASN A 421 36.43 -17.08 4.74
N ASN A 422 37.12 -16.54 5.75
CA ASN A 422 37.69 -15.20 5.73
C ASN A 422 39.16 -15.24 6.14
N TYR A 423 39.96 -14.39 5.53
CA TYR A 423 41.41 -14.35 5.74
C TYR A 423 41.85 -12.93 6.05
N ASP A 424 42.70 -12.81 7.06
CA ASP A 424 43.45 -11.58 7.34
C ASP A 424 44.90 -11.86 6.95
N MET A 425 45.36 -11.21 5.88
CA MET A 425 46.60 -11.57 5.19
C MET A 425 47.51 -10.35 5.13
N GLU A 426 48.59 -10.38 5.91
CA GLU A 426 49.65 -9.38 5.81
C GLU A 426 50.56 -9.69 4.62
N ASN A 427 50.91 -10.97 4.48
CA ASN A 427 51.65 -11.53 3.34
C ASN A 427 51.47 -13.06 3.30
N LYS A 428 52.07 -13.74 2.32
CA LYS A 428 51.95 -15.21 2.18
C LYS A 428 52.53 -16.01 3.36
N TYR A 429 53.37 -15.39 4.19
CA TYR A 429 54.02 -16.02 5.32
C TYR A 429 53.41 -15.62 6.68
N SER A 430 52.61 -14.54 6.73
CA SER A 430 51.92 -14.03 7.92
C SER A 430 50.44 -13.84 7.61
N PHE A 431 49.59 -14.74 8.14
CA PHE A 431 48.15 -14.67 7.94
C PHE A 431 47.36 -15.32 9.08
N THR A 432 46.10 -14.90 9.21
CA THR A 432 45.08 -15.59 10.01
C THR A 432 43.93 -16.03 9.10
N ALA A 433 43.71 -17.34 9.01
CA ALA A 433 42.62 -17.94 8.27
C ALA A 433 41.51 -18.38 9.22
N ASN A 434 40.26 -18.02 8.92
CA ASN A 434 39.09 -18.36 9.73
C ASN A 434 38.01 -19.02 8.88
N SER A 435 37.56 -20.19 9.30
CA SER A 435 36.39 -20.88 8.78
C SER A 435 35.35 -21.05 9.88
N ARG A 436 34.08 -20.74 9.60
CA ARG A 436 33.01 -20.81 10.61
C ARG A 436 31.70 -21.29 10.01
N GLU A 437 31.01 -22.18 10.74
CA GLU A 437 29.63 -22.58 10.48
C GLU A 437 28.73 -21.91 11.51
N TYR A 438 27.74 -21.15 11.04
CA TYR A 438 26.76 -20.50 11.89
C TYR A 438 25.40 -21.15 11.71
N LYS A 439 24.72 -21.38 12.83
CA LYS A 439 23.33 -21.83 12.86
C LYS A 439 22.46 -20.76 13.52
N LEU A 440 21.31 -20.48 12.93
CA LEU A 440 20.29 -19.65 13.55
C LEU A 440 19.66 -20.40 14.74
N LYS A 441 19.78 -19.83 15.94
CA LYS A 441 19.19 -20.35 17.17
C LYS A 441 18.66 -19.19 18.00
N LYS A 442 17.40 -19.29 18.47
CA LYS A 442 16.76 -18.27 19.31
C LYS A 442 16.86 -16.85 18.71
N GLY A 443 16.75 -16.75 17.39
CA GLY A 443 16.77 -15.48 16.66
C GLY A 443 18.14 -14.83 16.47
N ALA A 444 19.25 -15.53 16.72
CA ALA A 444 20.60 -15.06 16.44
C ALA A 444 21.45 -16.17 15.77
N PHE A 445 22.34 -15.78 14.86
CA PHE A 445 23.33 -16.70 14.30
C PHE A 445 24.42 -16.99 15.32
N THR A 446 24.56 -18.26 15.69
CA THR A 446 25.55 -18.74 16.65
C THR A 446 26.56 -19.66 15.96
N PRO A 447 27.87 -19.49 16.19
CA PRO A 447 28.86 -20.42 15.65
C PRO A 447 28.64 -21.80 16.28
N VAL A 448 28.53 -22.83 15.43
CA VAL A 448 28.47 -24.24 15.85
C VAL A 448 29.75 -24.99 15.50
N TYR A 449 30.59 -24.39 14.66
CA TYR A 449 31.93 -24.82 14.36
C TYR A 449 32.78 -23.60 14.03
N SER A 450 34.01 -23.56 14.55
CA SER A 450 35.06 -22.66 14.08
C SER A 450 36.36 -23.41 13.86
N ALA A 451 37.09 -23.05 12.81
CA ALA A 451 38.47 -23.44 12.60
C ALA A 451 39.28 -22.19 12.29
N LYS A 452 40.43 -22.06 12.97
CA LYS A 452 41.34 -20.94 12.79
C LYS A 452 42.78 -21.43 12.68
N GLU A 453 43.43 -21.05 11.59
CA GLU A 453 44.88 -21.22 11.40
C GLU A 453 45.54 -19.84 11.52
N VAL A 454 46.48 -19.72 12.44
CA VAL A 454 47.38 -18.57 12.52
C VAL A 454 48.73 -19.05 12.03
N ASN A 455 49.24 -18.43 10.98
CA ASN A 455 50.58 -18.70 10.44
C ASN A 455 51.42 -17.44 10.62
N ASP A 456 52.51 -17.56 11.36
CA ASP A 456 53.48 -16.48 11.59
C ASP A 456 54.85 -16.96 11.11
N TYR A 457 55.25 -16.55 9.90
CA TYR A 457 56.48 -16.96 9.23
C TYR A 457 56.74 -18.47 9.23
N GLY A 458 55.69 -19.28 9.02
CA GLY A 458 55.76 -20.75 8.99
C GLY A 458 55.46 -21.42 10.33
N TYR A 459 55.38 -20.67 11.43
CA TYR A 459 54.92 -21.17 12.71
C TYR A 459 53.39 -21.19 12.74
N LYS A 460 52.82 -22.39 12.57
CA LYS A 460 51.37 -22.59 12.54
C LYS A 460 50.81 -22.88 13.93
N SER A 461 49.72 -22.20 14.27
CA SER A 461 48.87 -22.51 15.42
C SER A 461 47.45 -22.76 14.96
N PHE A 462 46.88 -23.87 15.39
CA PHE A 462 45.57 -24.35 14.98
C PHE A 462 44.58 -24.28 16.13
N TYR A 463 43.36 -23.85 15.83
CA TYR A 463 42.28 -23.78 16.80
C TYR A 463 41.00 -24.35 16.20
N ILE A 464 40.31 -25.21 16.95
CA ILE A 464 38.98 -25.72 16.61
C ILE A 464 38.05 -25.32 17.75
N ASN A 465 36.92 -24.68 17.43
CA ASN A 465 35.97 -24.15 18.41
C ASN A 465 36.64 -23.24 19.45
N ASP A 466 37.60 -22.44 18.98
CA ASP A 466 38.44 -21.53 19.78
C ASP A 466 39.39 -22.23 20.80
N GLU A 467 39.48 -23.56 20.76
CA GLU A 467 40.44 -24.36 21.55
C GLU A 467 41.67 -24.71 20.70
N ARG A 468 42.86 -24.57 21.28
CA ARG A 468 44.11 -24.89 20.58
C ARG A 468 44.26 -26.40 20.41
N VAL A 469 44.52 -26.84 19.18
CA VAL A 469 44.68 -28.26 18.82
C VAL A 469 46.05 -28.53 18.18
N TYR A 470 46.45 -29.80 18.14
CA TYR A 470 47.65 -30.24 17.42
C TYR A 470 47.38 -30.45 15.93
N SER A 471 48.43 -30.41 15.09
CA SER A 471 48.34 -30.59 13.62
C SER A 471 47.54 -31.83 13.21
N ARG A 472 47.74 -32.95 13.91
CA ARG A 472 47.04 -34.21 13.60
C ARG A 472 45.51 -34.09 13.76
N GLU A 473 45.05 -33.35 14.76
CA GLU A 473 43.62 -33.12 14.97
C GLU A 473 43.08 -32.11 13.97
N TRP A 474 43.88 -31.10 13.63
CA TRP A 474 43.58 -30.13 12.58
C TRP A 474 43.39 -30.79 11.21
N GLU A 475 44.29 -31.68 10.80
CA GLU A 475 44.20 -32.40 9.52
C GLU A 475 42.89 -33.20 9.39
N GLN A 476 42.33 -33.67 10.50
CA GLN A 476 41.09 -34.44 10.51
C GLN A 476 39.83 -33.57 10.54
N ASN A 477 39.90 -32.42 11.21
CA ASN A 477 38.70 -31.67 11.59
C ASN A 477 38.73 -30.18 11.23
N GLY A 478 39.86 -29.63 10.78
CA GLY A 478 40.04 -28.20 10.47
C GLY A 478 39.47 -27.79 9.11
N TYR A 479 39.40 -28.72 8.17
CA TYR A 479 38.92 -28.51 6.79
C TYR A 479 37.44 -28.93 6.60
N ASN A 480 36.64 -28.95 7.66
CA ASN A 480 35.24 -29.42 7.60
C ASN A 480 34.32 -28.59 6.69
N ILE A 481 34.69 -27.34 6.39
CA ILE A 481 33.95 -26.44 5.52
C ILE A 481 34.74 -26.33 4.20
N PRO A 482 34.12 -26.59 3.05
CA PRO A 482 34.83 -26.59 1.78
C PRO A 482 35.38 -25.20 1.41
N LEU A 483 36.35 -25.18 0.50
CA LEU A 483 37.03 -23.97 0.01
C LEU A 483 37.90 -23.25 1.08
N PHE A 484 37.99 -23.77 2.30
CA PHE A 484 38.84 -23.21 3.33
C PHE A 484 40.31 -23.46 2.99
N LEU A 485 41.14 -22.41 2.97
CA LEU A 485 42.54 -22.46 2.54
C LEU A 485 42.73 -23.07 1.15
N ASN A 486 41.76 -22.84 0.25
CA ASN A 486 41.72 -23.41 -1.10
C ASN A 486 41.79 -24.94 -1.12
N ASP A 487 41.20 -25.61 -0.13
CA ASP A 487 40.95 -27.03 -0.22
C ASP A 487 40.27 -27.35 -1.57
N GLU A 488 40.99 -28.08 -2.43
CA GLU A 488 40.65 -28.31 -3.83
C GLU A 488 39.49 -29.31 -4.00
N ASP A 489 38.99 -29.86 -2.90
CA ASP A 489 37.82 -30.73 -2.89
C ASP A 489 36.61 -30.00 -3.50
N SER A 490 36.08 -30.58 -4.59
CA SER A 490 34.90 -30.05 -5.26
C SER A 490 33.74 -29.92 -4.27
N VAL A 491 33.13 -28.74 -4.18
CA VAL A 491 32.01 -28.49 -3.28
C VAL A 491 30.88 -29.48 -3.58
N ASN A 492 30.55 -30.31 -2.59
CA ASN A 492 29.49 -31.29 -2.72
C ASN A 492 28.12 -30.61 -2.78
N SER A 493 27.56 -30.46 -3.99
CA SER A 493 26.28 -29.79 -4.26
C SER A 493 25.07 -30.44 -3.57
N SER A 494 25.17 -31.71 -3.15
CA SER A 494 24.14 -32.36 -2.33
C SER A 494 24.13 -31.88 -0.88
N LYS A 495 25.27 -31.36 -0.38
CA LYS A 495 25.44 -30.87 0.99
C LYS A 495 25.49 -29.35 1.07
N TYR A 496 25.87 -28.67 -0.01
CA TYR A 496 26.09 -27.23 -0.01
C TYR A 496 25.43 -26.56 -1.22
N ASP A 497 24.95 -25.35 -1.02
CA ASP A 497 24.71 -24.37 -2.09
C ASP A 497 25.86 -23.37 -2.10
N LEU A 498 26.34 -23.06 -3.29
CA LEU A 498 27.47 -22.18 -3.54
C LEU A 498 27.07 -21.15 -4.59
N PHE A 499 27.27 -19.87 -4.30
CA PHE A 499 26.96 -18.77 -5.20
C PHE A 499 28.17 -17.85 -5.30
N TYR A 500 28.63 -17.58 -6.52
CA TYR A 500 29.74 -16.67 -6.78
C TYR A 500 29.24 -15.28 -7.19
N PHE A 501 29.94 -14.24 -6.76
CA PHE A 501 29.60 -12.85 -7.08
C PHE A 501 30.67 -12.14 -7.92
N SER A 502 31.88 -12.70 -8.00
CA SER A 502 32.96 -12.14 -8.79
C SER A 502 34.04 -13.16 -9.13
N GLY A 503 34.82 -12.83 -10.14
CA GLY A 503 36.01 -13.57 -10.53
C GLY A 503 35.74 -14.65 -11.58
N LYS A 504 36.57 -15.70 -11.59
CA LYS A 504 36.68 -16.65 -12.71
C LYS A 504 35.43 -17.52 -12.96
N ASN A 505 34.52 -17.65 -12.00
CA ASN A 505 33.32 -18.49 -12.09
C ASN A 505 32.11 -17.75 -12.67
N SER A 506 32.35 -16.88 -13.65
CA SER A 506 31.33 -15.94 -14.16
C SER A 506 30.20 -16.55 -14.99
N SER A 507 30.29 -17.84 -15.34
CA SER A 507 29.26 -18.55 -16.10
C SER A 507 27.94 -18.71 -15.32
N GLU A 508 27.97 -18.61 -13.99
CA GLU A 508 26.78 -18.77 -13.13
C GLU A 508 26.14 -17.43 -12.75
N PHE A 509 26.74 -16.30 -13.14
CA PHE A 509 26.27 -14.98 -12.73
C PHE A 509 24.91 -14.64 -13.32
N GLU A 510 24.65 -15.02 -14.57
CA GLU A 510 23.35 -14.78 -15.21
C GLU A 510 22.23 -15.50 -14.47
N GLN A 511 22.44 -16.77 -14.08
CA GLN A 511 21.44 -17.50 -13.29
C GLN A 511 21.24 -16.88 -11.91
N THR A 512 22.32 -16.50 -11.24
CA THR A 512 22.25 -15.85 -9.91
C THR A 512 21.51 -14.52 -9.98
N LEU A 513 21.74 -13.74 -11.04
CA LEU A 513 21.05 -12.48 -11.31
C LEU A 513 19.56 -12.70 -11.55
N ASN A 514 19.21 -13.64 -12.43
CA ASN A 514 17.82 -13.97 -12.75
C ASN A 514 17.06 -14.47 -11.51
N ASP A 515 17.64 -15.38 -10.74
CA ASP A 515 17.06 -15.87 -9.48
C ASP A 515 16.82 -14.72 -8.49
N THR A 516 17.73 -13.75 -8.46
CA THR A 516 17.62 -12.56 -7.59
C THR A 516 16.47 -11.66 -8.03
N VAL A 517 16.37 -11.36 -9.33
CA VAL A 517 15.27 -10.55 -9.89
C VAL A 517 13.92 -11.25 -9.67
N ASP A 518 13.83 -12.55 -9.93
CA ASP A 518 12.64 -13.36 -9.70
C ASP A 518 12.19 -13.30 -8.24
N GLU A 519 13.14 -13.39 -7.29
CA GLU A 519 12.82 -13.28 -5.87
C GLU A 519 12.30 -11.89 -5.50
N ILE A 520 12.92 -10.83 -6.01
CA ILE A 520 12.45 -9.46 -5.79
C ILE A 520 11.03 -9.29 -6.36
N GLN A 521 10.74 -9.88 -7.52
CA GLN A 521 9.41 -9.85 -8.14
C GLN A 521 8.36 -10.67 -7.38
N LYS A 522 8.76 -11.73 -6.68
CA LYS A 522 7.86 -12.44 -5.73
C LYS A 522 7.48 -11.57 -4.55
N LEU A 523 8.39 -10.71 -4.08
CA LEU A 523 8.13 -9.74 -3.01
C LEU A 523 7.29 -8.56 -3.50
N ASN A 524 7.57 -8.04 -4.69
CA ASN A 524 6.78 -7.02 -5.35
C ASN A 524 6.76 -7.21 -6.88
N LYS A 525 5.59 -7.58 -7.41
CA LYS A 525 5.38 -7.85 -8.85
C LYS A 525 5.58 -6.64 -9.77
N GLU A 526 5.57 -5.43 -9.21
CA GLU A 526 5.79 -4.19 -9.96
C GLU A 526 7.27 -3.86 -10.12
N TYR A 527 8.16 -4.62 -9.48
CA TYR A 527 9.60 -4.41 -9.63
C TYR A 527 10.05 -4.76 -11.05
N VAL A 528 10.65 -3.75 -11.70
CA VAL A 528 11.38 -3.87 -12.96
C VAL A 528 12.78 -3.32 -12.70
N PRO A 529 13.85 -4.10 -12.93
CA PRO A 529 15.21 -3.60 -12.78
C PRO A 529 15.47 -2.47 -13.78
N ASP A 530 16.11 -1.39 -13.34
CA ASP A 530 16.59 -0.36 -14.25
C ASP A 530 17.79 -0.92 -15.04
N ASN A 531 17.52 -1.35 -16.27
CA ASN A 531 18.56 -1.71 -17.23
C ASN A 531 19.27 -0.44 -17.70
N ASN A 532 20.17 0.09 -16.87
CA ASN A 532 21.15 1.06 -17.32
C ASN A 532 22.26 0.29 -18.05
N ASP A 533 22.15 0.24 -19.38
CA ASP A 533 23.23 -0.13 -20.29
C ASP A 533 24.46 0.79 -20.13
#